data_AF-A0A1J7J834-F1
#
_entry.id   AF-A0A1J7J834-F1
#
_cell.length_a   1.000
_cell.length_b   1.000
_cell.length_c   1.000
_cell.angle_alpha   90.00
_cell.angle_beta   90.00
_cell.angle_gamma   90.00
#
_symmetry.space_group_name_H-M   'P 1'
#
loop_
_entity.id
_entity.type
_entity.pdbx_description
1 polymer ?
#
loop_
_entity_poly.entity_id
_entity_poly.type
_entity_poly.pdbx_seq_one_letter_code
_entity_poly.pdbx_strand_id
1 'polypeptide(L)'
;MSVKHFISRLAILVVGCALTSASVINRSAGNTSDVAHFFNQCQRFSIGATFNGIPDNGPNLALSAEGSCEDYLKDVVCSYMYLNRCYNFDFKNGLVPANGDGNFYNVCRNCRVNEPLRAGWLFCDCYVAKVTGGFTKVPVEANLEDHLYVNFLGILSCPGNEGHWC
;
A
#
# COMPACT_ATOMS: atom_id res chain seq x y z
N MET A 1 38.81 -44.18 40.42
CA MET A 1 37.39 -44.58 40.65
C MET A 1 36.69 -43.43 41.35
N SER A 2 35.69 -42.78 40.73
CA SER A 2 34.43 -42.35 41.37
C SER A 2 33.61 -41.45 40.42
N VAL A 3 32.50 -42.02 39.97
CA VAL A 3 31.15 -41.46 39.76
C VAL A 3 30.95 -40.17 38.95
N LYS A 4 30.42 -40.41 37.74
CA LYS A 4 29.58 -39.58 36.87
C LYS A 4 28.55 -38.74 37.63
N HIS A 5 28.38 -37.46 37.27
CA HIS A 5 27.10 -36.75 37.37
C HIS A 5 26.88 -35.96 36.07
N PHE A 6 26.10 -36.54 35.15
CA PHE A 6 25.53 -35.86 34.00
C PHE A 6 24.39 -34.96 34.51
N ILE A 7 24.54 -33.64 34.45
CA ILE A 7 23.42 -32.71 34.61
C ILE A 7 23.14 -32.11 33.23
N SER A 8 22.14 -32.68 32.57
CA SER A 8 21.56 -32.14 31.34
C SER A 8 20.67 -30.96 31.71
N ARG A 9 21.09 -29.73 31.44
CA ARG A 9 20.23 -28.55 31.58
C ARG A 9 19.56 -28.28 30.22
N LEU A 10 18.29 -28.67 30.10
CA LEU A 10 17.41 -28.13 29.07
C LEU A 10 17.30 -26.60 29.27
N ALA A 11 17.87 -25.83 28.35
CA ALA A 11 17.57 -24.41 28.22
C ALA A 11 16.33 -24.28 27.34
N ILE A 12 15.17 -24.07 27.96
CA ILE A 12 13.95 -23.67 27.27
C ILE A 12 14.14 -22.19 26.90
N LEU A 13 14.45 -21.93 25.63
CA LEU A 13 14.42 -20.58 25.06
C LEU A 13 12.95 -20.22 24.83
N VAL A 14 12.35 -19.57 25.83
CA VAL A 14 11.04 -18.94 25.70
C VAL A 14 11.21 -17.74 24.78
N VAL A 15 10.72 -17.85 23.54
CA VAL A 15 10.52 -16.71 22.64
C VAL A 15 9.36 -15.90 23.21
N GLY A 16 9.68 -14.90 24.03
CA GLY A 16 8.73 -13.90 24.48
C GLY A 16 8.34 -13.01 23.31
N CYS A 17 7.18 -13.26 22.71
CA CYS A 17 6.57 -12.32 21.77
C CYS A 17 6.01 -11.16 22.61
N ALA A 18 6.81 -10.11 22.79
CA ALA A 18 6.34 -8.87 23.40
C ALA A 18 5.42 -8.17 22.38
N LEU A 19 4.11 -8.39 22.52
CA LEU A 19 3.11 -7.53 21.92
C LEU A 19 3.17 -6.17 22.63
N THR A 20 4.04 -5.29 22.17
CA THR A 20 3.96 -3.87 22.52
C THR A 20 2.72 -3.32 21.83
N SER A 21 1.69 -3.03 22.61
CA SER A 21 0.50 -2.33 22.17
C SER A 21 0.92 -0.97 21.58
N ALA A 22 0.88 -0.87 20.25
CA ALA A 22 1.05 0.40 19.56
C ALA A 22 -0.07 1.34 20.02
N SER A 23 0.31 2.35 20.81
CA SER A 23 -0.59 3.45 21.17
C SER A 23 -0.95 4.19 19.89
N VAL A 24 -2.25 4.21 19.54
CA VAL A 24 -2.78 5.02 18.44
C VAL A 24 -2.66 6.48 18.82
N ILE A 25 -1.55 7.14 18.43
CA ILE A 25 -1.39 8.58 18.57
C ILE A 25 -2.18 9.22 17.43
N ASN A 26 -3.42 9.58 17.72
CA ASN A 26 -4.28 10.32 16.80
C ASN A 26 -3.83 11.79 16.81
N ARG A 27 -2.88 12.15 15.93
CA ARG A 27 -2.44 13.53 15.70
C ARG A 27 -2.83 13.93 14.28
N SER A 28 -3.63 14.99 14.16
CA SER A 28 -4.08 15.53 12.88
C SER A 28 -2.94 15.64 11.89
N ALA A 29 -3.14 15.06 10.70
CA ALA A 29 -2.30 15.23 9.53
C ALA A 29 -2.13 16.73 9.26
N GLY A 30 -0.95 17.25 9.61
CA GLY A 30 -0.57 18.62 9.29
C GLY A 30 -0.36 18.75 7.78
N ASN A 31 -0.90 19.83 7.21
CA ASN A 31 -0.62 20.27 5.84
C ASN A 31 0.89 20.22 5.55
N THR A 32 1.37 19.18 4.88
CA THR A 32 2.71 19.15 4.29
C THR A 32 2.55 19.37 2.79
N SER A 33 2.78 20.62 2.38
CA SER A 33 2.84 21.08 0.99
C SER A 33 4.06 20.58 0.22
N ASP A 34 4.84 19.65 0.78
CA ASP A 34 5.95 19.01 0.10
C ASP A 34 5.49 17.65 -0.40
N VAL A 35 5.18 17.57 -1.69
CA VAL A 35 4.99 16.31 -2.41
C VAL A 35 6.36 15.62 -2.46
N ALA A 36 6.71 14.97 -1.36
CA ALA A 36 7.76 13.98 -1.32
C ALA A 36 7.46 12.91 -2.37
N HIS A 37 8.36 12.71 -3.34
CA HIS A 37 8.33 11.57 -4.25
C HIS A 37 8.34 10.28 -3.41
N PHE A 38 7.17 9.69 -3.16
CA PHE A 38 7.06 8.54 -2.25
C PHE A 38 7.98 7.39 -2.67
N PHE A 39 8.26 7.28 -3.97
CA PHE A 39 9.14 6.26 -4.54
C PHE A 39 10.59 6.35 -4.03
N ASN A 40 11.06 7.54 -3.65
CA ASN A 40 12.38 7.72 -3.07
C ASN A 40 12.38 7.56 -1.54
N GLN A 41 11.21 7.60 -0.91
CA GLN A 41 11.06 7.44 0.54
C GLN A 41 10.63 6.02 0.92
N CYS A 42 10.07 5.27 -0.02
CA CYS A 42 9.59 3.91 0.18
C CYS A 42 10.45 2.90 -0.58
N GLN A 43 10.89 1.86 0.12
CA GLN A 43 11.53 0.69 -0.44
C GLN A 43 10.56 -0.51 -0.48
N ARG A 44 10.86 -1.49 -1.35
CA ARG A 44 10.06 -2.72 -1.51
C ARG A 44 8.59 -2.47 -1.86
N PHE A 45 8.34 -1.39 -2.60
CA PHE A 45 6.99 -1.03 -3.01
C PHE A 45 6.36 -2.11 -3.89
N SER A 46 5.14 -2.52 -3.57
CA SER A 46 4.38 -3.52 -4.32
C SER A 46 2.88 -3.23 -4.31
N ILE A 47 2.14 -3.85 -5.24
CA ILE A 47 0.68 -3.81 -5.24
C ILE A 47 0.10 -5.23 -5.34
N GLY A 48 -1.08 -5.45 -4.75
CA GLY A 48 -1.72 -6.77 -4.74
C GLY A 48 -3.20 -6.72 -4.39
N ALA A 49 -3.93 -7.78 -4.73
CA ALA A 49 -5.39 -7.89 -4.52
C ALA A 49 -5.79 -8.19 -3.06
N THR A 50 -4.81 -8.42 -2.18
CA THR A 50 -5.00 -8.69 -0.75
C THR A 50 -3.65 -8.57 -0.08
N PHE A 51 -3.57 -7.96 1.11
CA PHE A 51 -2.34 -7.94 1.88
C PHE A 51 -2.58 -8.16 3.37
N ASN A 52 -1.68 -8.93 4.00
CA ASN A 52 -1.74 -9.38 5.40
C ASN A 52 -3.01 -10.12 5.85
N GLY A 53 -3.80 -10.67 4.92
CA GLY A 53 -5.02 -11.40 5.28
C GLY A 53 -6.09 -10.52 5.93
N ILE A 54 -5.94 -9.19 5.83
CA ILE A 54 -6.97 -8.22 6.24
C ILE A 54 -7.85 -8.00 5.00
N PRO A 55 -9.00 -8.67 4.88
CA PRO A 55 -9.95 -8.32 3.84
C PRO A 55 -10.41 -6.89 4.05
N ASP A 56 -10.40 -6.09 2.99
CA ASP A 56 -11.25 -4.90 2.96
C ASP A 56 -12.69 -5.40 3.08
N ASN A 57 -13.31 -5.19 4.25
CA ASN A 57 -14.68 -5.62 4.51
C ASN A 57 -15.72 -4.77 3.75
N GLY A 58 -15.28 -3.93 2.81
CA GLY A 58 -16.13 -3.22 1.86
C GLY A 58 -16.54 -4.07 0.65
N PRO A 59 -17.55 -3.64 -0.13
CA PRO A 59 -18.05 -4.36 -1.32
C PRO A 59 -17.05 -4.41 -2.49
N ASN A 60 -15.86 -3.84 -2.34
CA ASN A 60 -14.89 -3.66 -3.41
C ASN A 60 -13.65 -4.52 -3.12
N LEU A 61 -13.36 -5.48 -4.00
CA LEU A 61 -12.06 -6.15 -4.03
C LEU A 61 -10.95 -5.08 -4.02
N ALA A 62 -10.04 -5.16 -3.07
CA ALA A 62 -9.08 -4.09 -2.82
C ALA A 62 -7.77 -4.31 -3.57
N LEU A 63 -7.38 -3.37 -4.42
CA LEU A 63 -5.97 -3.25 -4.82
C LEU A 63 -5.25 -2.46 -3.74
N SER A 64 -4.38 -3.15 -3.00
CA SER A 64 -3.56 -2.54 -1.95
C SER A 64 -2.20 -2.19 -2.50
N ALA A 65 -1.61 -1.11 -1.98
CA ALA A 65 -0.21 -0.75 -2.17
C ALA A 65 0.51 -0.86 -0.83
N GLU A 66 1.73 -1.39 -0.82
CA GLU A 66 2.54 -1.57 0.38
C GLU A 66 3.99 -1.19 0.08
N GLY A 67 4.69 -0.65 1.08
CA GLY A 67 6.13 -0.47 1.07
C GLY A 67 6.65 -0.23 2.47
N SER A 68 7.97 -0.21 2.63
CA SER A 68 8.59 0.28 3.86
C SER A 68 9.09 1.69 3.62
N CYS A 69 8.55 2.68 4.30
CA CYS A 69 8.81 4.10 4.03
C CYS A 69 9.53 4.78 5.19
N GLU A 70 10.39 5.76 4.87
CA GLU A 70 11.05 6.61 5.85
C GLU A 70 10.05 7.62 6.44
N ASP A 71 10.03 7.73 7.76
CA ASP A 71 9.37 8.82 8.47
C ASP A 71 10.24 10.10 8.52
N TYR A 72 9.75 11.14 9.20
CA TYR A 72 10.49 12.40 9.36
C TYR A 72 11.81 12.28 10.14
N LEU A 73 11.99 11.22 10.94
CA LEU A 73 13.21 10.90 11.69
C LEU A 73 14.16 9.98 10.93
N LYS A 74 13.81 9.57 9.71
CA LYS A 74 14.51 8.58 8.89
C LYS A 74 14.42 7.15 9.43
N ASP A 75 13.45 6.89 10.31
CA ASP A 75 13.10 5.53 10.69
C ASP A 75 12.25 4.90 9.58
N VAL A 76 12.54 3.64 9.27
CA VAL A 76 11.81 2.89 8.23
C VAL A 76 10.65 2.15 8.89
N VAL A 77 9.42 2.50 8.49
CA VAL A 77 8.19 1.85 8.95
C VAL A 77 7.52 1.10 7.81
N CYS A 78 6.85 0.00 8.11
CA CYS A 78 6.00 -0.66 7.12
C CYS A 78 4.69 0.10 6.99
N SER A 79 4.30 0.37 5.74
CA SER A 79 3.03 1.04 5.44
C SER A 79 2.30 0.33 4.32
N TYR A 80 0.97 0.25 4.46
CA TYR A 80 0.07 -0.17 3.39
C TYR A 80 -1.12 0.79 3.25
N MET A 81 -1.75 0.79 2.07
CA MET A 81 -2.95 1.55 1.80
C MET A 81 -3.83 0.89 0.72
N TYR A 82 -5.11 1.25 0.69
CA TYR A 82 -6.04 0.87 -0.37
C TYR A 82 -5.92 1.81 -1.57
N LEU A 83 -5.16 1.39 -2.59
CA LEU A 83 -4.89 2.19 -3.78
C LEU A 83 -6.17 2.46 -4.59
N ASN A 84 -7.15 1.56 -4.54
CA ASN A 84 -8.44 1.73 -5.20
C ASN A 84 -9.18 3.01 -4.81
N ARG A 85 -8.95 3.54 -3.60
CA ARG A 85 -9.59 4.76 -3.09
C ARG A 85 -8.95 6.06 -3.59
N CYS A 86 -7.80 5.97 -4.25
CA CYS A 86 -7.02 7.13 -4.65
C CYS A 86 -7.17 7.49 -6.12
N TYR A 87 -7.84 6.63 -6.90
CA TYR A 87 -8.03 6.86 -8.33
C TYR A 87 -9.45 6.48 -8.77
N ASN A 88 -9.96 7.25 -9.72
CA ASN A 88 -11.14 6.94 -10.50
C ASN A 88 -10.74 6.61 -11.95
N PHE A 89 -11.62 5.93 -12.68
CA PHE A 89 -11.45 5.75 -14.11
C PHE A 89 -12.36 6.70 -14.89
N ASP A 90 -11.76 7.57 -15.68
CA ASP A 90 -12.41 8.42 -16.67
C ASP A 90 -12.08 7.88 -18.06
N PHE A 91 -13.10 7.57 -18.86
CA PHE A 91 -12.90 7.02 -20.20
C PHE A 91 -12.10 7.94 -21.14
N LYS A 92 -12.08 9.27 -20.90
CA LYS A 92 -11.31 10.22 -21.69
C LYS A 92 -9.87 10.36 -21.23
N ASN A 93 -9.68 10.30 -19.91
CA ASN A 93 -8.43 10.68 -19.25
C ASN A 93 -7.68 9.51 -18.60
N GLY A 94 -8.23 8.30 -18.65
CA GLY A 94 -7.66 7.12 -18.01
C GLY A 94 -7.88 7.14 -16.51
N LEU A 95 -6.83 6.84 -15.74
CA LEU A 95 -6.89 6.90 -14.28
C LEU A 95 -6.66 8.34 -13.82
N VAL A 96 -7.60 8.88 -13.06
CA VAL A 96 -7.55 10.25 -12.52
C VAL A 96 -7.51 10.21 -10.99
N PRO A 97 -6.75 11.10 -10.34
CA PRO A 97 -6.73 11.23 -8.89
C PRO A 97 -8.12 11.37 -8.25
N ALA A 98 -8.32 10.74 -7.10
CA ALA A 98 -9.53 10.80 -6.28
C ALA A 98 -9.19 11.12 -4.82
N ASN A 99 -10.15 11.70 -4.08
CA ASN A 99 -9.93 12.16 -2.72
C ASN A 99 -10.50 11.18 -1.69
N GLY A 100 -10.05 9.92 -1.77
CA GLY A 100 -10.43 8.84 -0.86
C GLY A 100 -11.73 8.10 -1.20
N ASP A 101 -12.42 8.53 -2.25
CA ASP A 101 -13.65 7.96 -2.79
C ASP A 101 -13.44 7.23 -4.13
N GLY A 102 -12.18 6.99 -4.49
CA GLY A 102 -11.80 6.30 -5.72
C GLY A 102 -12.41 4.90 -5.84
N ASN A 103 -12.68 4.49 -7.08
CA ASN A 103 -13.29 3.19 -7.35
C ASN A 103 -12.81 2.54 -8.67
N PHE A 104 -11.66 2.95 -9.22
CA PHE A 104 -11.20 2.47 -10.54
C PHE A 104 -11.13 0.93 -10.64
N TYR A 105 -10.85 0.25 -9.53
CA TYR A 105 -10.80 -1.21 -9.48
C TYR A 105 -12.14 -1.89 -9.82
N ASN A 106 -13.26 -1.17 -9.84
CA ASN A 106 -14.53 -1.75 -10.31
C ASN A 106 -14.49 -2.11 -11.79
N VAL A 107 -13.76 -1.34 -12.59
CA VAL A 107 -13.68 -1.48 -14.05
C VAL A 107 -12.28 -1.84 -14.54
N CYS A 108 -11.26 -1.82 -13.67
CA CYS A 108 -9.88 -2.13 -14.04
C CYS A 108 -9.38 -3.44 -13.41
N ARG A 109 -8.54 -4.18 -14.13
CA ARG A 109 -7.95 -5.47 -13.73
C ARG A 109 -6.47 -5.51 -14.14
N ASN A 110 -5.77 -6.59 -13.74
CA ASN A 110 -4.37 -6.86 -14.08
C ASN A 110 -3.42 -5.69 -13.80
N CYS A 111 -3.67 -5.00 -12.69
CA CYS A 111 -2.86 -3.87 -12.30
C CYS A 111 -1.47 -4.31 -11.84
N ARG A 112 -0.43 -3.61 -12.30
CA ARG A 112 0.98 -3.85 -11.95
C ARG A 112 1.72 -2.54 -11.81
N VAL A 113 2.80 -2.55 -11.03
CA VAL A 113 3.73 -1.43 -10.84
C VAL A 113 5.12 -1.84 -11.27
N ASN A 114 5.99 -0.85 -11.44
CA ASN A 114 7.44 -1.04 -11.60
C ASN A 114 7.80 -1.82 -12.86
N GLU A 115 7.27 -1.38 -14.01
CA GLU A 115 7.84 -1.80 -15.27
C GLU A 115 9.28 -1.25 -15.39
N PRO A 116 10.23 -2.00 -15.99
CA PRO A 116 11.66 -1.68 -15.97
C PRO A 116 12.02 -0.27 -16.48
N LEU A 117 11.16 0.33 -17.29
CA LEU A 117 11.36 1.63 -17.92
C LEU A 117 10.65 2.78 -17.19
N ARG A 118 9.74 2.49 -16.26
CA ARG A 118 8.83 3.47 -15.64
C ARG A 118 8.49 3.06 -14.20
N ALA A 119 9.48 3.20 -13.31
CA ALA A 119 9.27 3.05 -11.86
C ALA A 119 8.25 4.09 -11.36
N GLY A 120 7.41 3.72 -10.39
CA GLY A 120 6.37 4.62 -9.87
C GLY A 120 5.12 4.75 -10.72
N TRP A 121 5.05 4.07 -11.88
CA TRP A 121 3.84 4.04 -12.70
C TRP A 121 2.98 2.82 -12.39
N LEU A 122 1.67 3.05 -12.28
CA LEU A 122 0.63 2.03 -12.23
C LEU A 122 0.12 1.76 -13.64
N PHE A 123 0.11 0.49 -14.05
CA PHE A 123 -0.43 0.04 -15.31
C PHE A 123 -1.60 -0.89 -15.06
N CYS A 124 -2.75 -0.64 -15.67
CA CYS A 124 -3.94 -1.46 -15.53
C CYS A 124 -4.64 -1.68 -16.87
N ASP A 125 -5.49 -2.70 -16.90
CA ASP A 125 -6.41 -2.97 -18.00
C ASP A 125 -7.84 -2.59 -17.59
N CYS A 126 -8.42 -1.54 -18.16
CA CYS A 126 -9.78 -1.09 -17.84
C CYS A 126 -10.81 -1.49 -18.90
N TYR A 127 -12.02 -1.80 -18.48
CA TYR A 127 -13.10 -2.27 -19.34
C TYR A 127 -14.15 -1.18 -19.54
N VAL A 128 -14.32 -0.76 -20.80
CA VAL A 128 -15.29 0.27 -21.19
C VAL A 128 -16.44 -0.35 -21.96
N ALA A 129 -17.67 -0.05 -21.57
CA ALA A 129 -18.86 -0.53 -22.28
C ALA A 129 -18.91 0.05 -23.71
N LYS A 130 -19.20 -0.79 -24.70
CA LYS A 130 -19.44 -0.36 -26.08
C LYS A 130 -20.90 0.03 -26.26
N VAL A 131 -21.15 1.04 -27.11
CA VAL A 131 -22.51 1.44 -27.53
C VAL A 131 -23.28 0.27 -28.17
N THR A 132 -22.58 -0.62 -28.86
CA THR A 132 -23.14 -1.81 -29.54
C THR A 132 -23.31 -3.02 -28.62
N GLY A 133 -23.09 -2.87 -27.30
CA GLY A 133 -23.04 -3.98 -26.35
C GLY A 133 -21.65 -4.61 -26.24
N GLY A 134 -21.34 -5.14 -25.05
CA GLY A 134 -20.05 -5.73 -24.68
C GLY A 134 -19.06 -4.72 -24.09
N PHE A 135 -17.85 -5.19 -23.78
CA PHE A 135 -16.77 -4.39 -23.18
C PHE A 135 -15.54 -4.36 -24.07
N THR A 136 -14.85 -3.22 -24.12
CA THR A 136 -13.52 -3.08 -24.71
C THR A 136 -12.50 -2.97 -23.60
N LYS A 137 -11.41 -3.73 -23.71
CA LYS A 137 -10.24 -3.59 -22.86
C LYS A 137 -9.40 -2.41 -23.34
N VAL A 138 -9.10 -1.48 -22.45
CA VAL A 138 -8.30 -0.27 -22.69
C VAL A 138 -7.13 -0.27 -21.70
N PRO A 139 -5.87 -0.31 -22.16
CA PRO A 139 -4.72 -0.15 -21.28
C PRO A 139 -4.66 1.29 -20.76
N VAL A 140 -4.44 1.44 -19.47
CA VAL A 140 -4.28 2.75 -18.82
C VAL A 140 -3.03 2.77 -17.97
N GLU A 141 -2.51 3.97 -17.78
CA GLU A 141 -1.36 4.24 -16.93
C GLU A 141 -1.63 5.46 -16.03
N ALA A 142 -1.03 5.46 -14.85
CA ALA A 142 -0.99 6.60 -13.94
C ALA A 142 0.39 6.71 -13.31
N ASN A 143 0.92 7.93 -13.22
CA ASN A 143 2.06 8.19 -12.35
C ASN A 143 1.57 8.24 -10.91
N LEU A 144 2.08 7.34 -10.06
CA LEU A 144 1.68 7.31 -8.66
C LEU A 144 2.26 8.49 -7.89
N GLU A 145 3.40 9.05 -8.33
CA GLU A 145 4.06 10.17 -7.64
C GLU A 145 3.24 11.46 -7.68
N ASP A 146 2.33 11.60 -8.64
CA ASP A 146 1.52 12.80 -8.81
C ASP A 146 0.46 12.94 -7.70
N HIS A 147 0.16 11.87 -6.97
CA HIS A 147 -0.97 11.85 -6.02
C HIS A 147 -0.72 11.07 -4.72
N LEU A 148 0.19 10.09 -4.74
CA LEU A 148 0.60 9.40 -3.53
C LEU A 148 1.73 10.17 -2.84
N TYR A 149 1.68 10.21 -1.52
CA TYR A 149 2.70 10.81 -0.69
C TYR A 149 2.95 9.95 0.56
N VAL A 150 4.06 10.20 1.24
CA VAL A 150 4.34 9.65 2.57
C VAL A 150 4.09 10.75 3.58
N ASN A 151 3.24 10.51 4.57
CA ASN A 151 3.00 11.49 5.63
C ASN A 151 4.21 11.54 6.59
N PHE A 152 4.18 12.46 7.55
CA PHE A 152 5.28 12.62 8.52
C PHE A 152 5.56 11.37 9.37
N LEU A 153 4.63 10.42 9.46
CA LEU A 153 4.80 9.15 10.19
C LEU A 153 5.37 8.02 9.32
N GLY A 154 5.79 8.30 8.08
CA GLY A 154 6.24 7.25 7.16
C GLY A 154 5.08 6.44 6.58
N ILE A 155 3.84 6.95 6.60
CA ILE A 155 2.65 6.24 6.11
C ILE A 155 2.27 6.70 4.71
N LEU A 156 2.27 5.74 3.78
CA LEU A 156 1.84 5.92 2.41
C LEU A 156 0.35 6.27 2.37
N SER A 157 0.04 7.39 1.72
CA SER A 157 -1.27 8.02 1.77
C SER A 157 -1.62 8.69 0.44
N CYS A 158 -2.90 9.00 0.26
CA CYS A 158 -3.36 9.94 -0.75
C CYS A 158 -4.38 10.91 -0.11
N PRO A 159 -4.71 12.04 -0.77
CA PRO A 159 -5.74 12.94 -0.27
C PRO A 159 -7.04 12.19 0.05
N GLY A 160 -7.59 12.39 1.25
CA GLY A 160 -8.83 11.77 1.70
C GLY A 160 -8.76 10.27 2.04
N ASN A 161 -7.63 9.59 1.84
CA ASN A 161 -7.44 8.20 2.26
C ASN A 161 -6.00 7.96 2.75
N GLU A 162 -5.86 7.99 4.07
CA GLU A 162 -4.62 7.70 4.78
C GLU A 162 -4.38 6.20 4.85
N GLY A 163 -3.13 5.78 4.70
CA GLY A 163 -2.73 4.40 4.89
C GLY A 163 -2.66 3.98 6.36
N HIS A 164 -2.09 2.81 6.57
CA HIS A 164 -1.91 2.22 7.89
C HIS A 164 -0.53 1.59 8.01
N TRP A 165 -0.18 1.28 9.26
CA TRP A 165 1.01 0.52 9.61
C TRP A 165 0.74 -0.96 9.35
N CYS A 166 1.72 -1.66 8.81
CA CYS A 166 1.79 -3.10 8.98
C CYS A 166 2.34 -3.41 10.40
#